data_AF-A0A533Z202-F1
#
_entry.id   AF-A0A533Z202-F1
#
_cell.length_a   1.000
_cell.length_b   1.000
_cell.length_c   1.000
_cell.angle_alpha   90.00
_cell.angle_beta   90.00
_cell.angle_gamma   90.00
#
_symmetry.space_group_name_H-M   'P 1'
#
loop_
_entity.id
_entity.type
_entity.pdbx_description
1 polymer ?
#
loop_
_entity_poly.entity_id
_entity_poly.type
_entity_poly.pdbx_seq_one_letter_code
_entity_poly.pdbx_strand_id
1 'polypeptide(L)'
;MASQGLTRLRKPVAADDITGQEQEKPNCSFCAKNQTQVGKLIAGPPNVYICDECVDLCNDILEEAIPAAHDSQVHAQEKAPLIASTGLYCALCRFPIELGASIIVPDRGHLCLTCLDAIRAVAENNDTE
;
A
#
# COMPACT_ATOMS: atom_id res chain seq x y z
N MET A 1 26.37 -0.91 36.03
CA MET A 1 26.54 -1.19 34.58
C MET A 1 25.47 -0.38 33.87
N ALA A 2 25.84 0.76 33.29
CA ALA A 2 24.93 1.75 32.75
C ALA A 2 24.64 1.45 31.27
N SER A 3 23.39 1.15 30.95
CA SER A 3 22.91 0.96 29.58
C SER A 3 21.76 1.94 29.35
N GLN A 4 22.11 3.21 29.13
CA GLN A 4 21.16 4.23 28.72
C GLN A 4 20.82 3.99 27.24
N GLY A 5 19.57 3.63 26.97
CA GLY A 5 19.04 3.51 25.63
C GLY A 5 19.11 4.85 24.91
N LEU A 6 19.79 4.88 23.76
CA LEU A 6 19.82 6.04 22.89
C LEU A 6 18.42 6.26 22.31
N THR A 7 17.69 7.19 22.91
CA THR A 7 16.57 7.86 22.27
C THR A 7 17.06 8.47 20.96
N ARG A 8 16.36 8.17 19.86
CA ARG A 8 16.64 8.74 18.53
C ARG A 8 16.45 10.27 18.60
N LEU A 9 17.52 10.98 18.94
CA LEU A 9 17.55 12.43 18.97
C LEU A 9 17.39 12.93 17.53
N ARG A 10 16.22 13.51 17.22
CA ARG A 10 16.06 14.39 16.05
C ARG A 10 17.15 15.45 16.13
N LYS A 11 18.07 15.42 15.17
CA LYS A 11 19.03 16.50 14.98
C LYS A 11 18.23 17.77 14.64
N PRO A 12 18.45 18.91 15.32
CA PRO A 12 17.79 20.15 14.96
C PRO A 12 18.26 20.60 13.58
N VAL A 13 17.31 20.96 12.72
CA VAL A 13 17.60 21.64 11.45
C VAL A 13 18.35 22.93 11.77
N ALA A 14 19.52 23.10 11.18
CA ALA A 14 20.36 24.28 11.38
C ALA A 14 19.54 25.54 11.09
N ALA A 15 19.49 26.44 12.06
CA ALA A 15 18.94 27.78 11.91
C ALA A 15 19.87 28.57 10.99
N ASP A 16 19.51 28.65 9.72
CA ASP A 16 20.18 29.52 8.76
C ASP A 16 19.25 30.70 8.43
N ASP A 17 19.74 31.86 8.87
CA ASP A 17 19.54 33.21 8.36
C ASP A 17 18.18 33.93 8.47
N ILE A 18 18.31 35.12 9.06
CA ILE A 18 17.29 36.12 9.31
C ILE A 18 16.99 36.80 7.97
N THR A 19 15.92 36.42 7.28
CA THR A 19 15.35 37.28 6.23
C THR A 19 13.84 37.15 6.18
N GLY A 20 13.16 38.19 6.66
CA GLY A 20 11.71 38.31 6.58
C GLY A 20 11.25 38.42 5.14
N GLN A 21 10.43 37.46 4.71
CA GLN A 21 9.14 37.60 4.03
C GLN A 21 8.48 36.21 4.14
N GLU A 22 7.42 36.11 4.92
CA GLU A 22 6.70 34.86 5.24
C GLU A 22 5.90 34.39 4.01
N GLN A 23 6.61 33.92 3.00
CA GLN A 23 6.06 33.01 2.02
C GLN A 23 6.20 31.64 2.68
N GLU A 24 5.10 31.03 3.08
CA GLU A 24 5.04 29.65 3.59
C GLU A 24 5.57 28.70 2.51
N LYS A 25 6.90 28.63 2.38
CA LYS A 25 7.56 27.78 1.40
C LYS A 25 7.37 26.35 1.90
N PRO A 26 6.82 25.46 1.05
CA PRO A 26 6.61 24.08 1.46
C PRO A 26 7.95 23.44 1.85
N ASN A 27 7.92 22.70 2.96
CA ASN A 27 9.06 21.95 3.46
C ASN A 27 8.82 20.45 3.27
N CYS A 28 9.89 19.69 3.05
CA CYS A 28 9.80 18.24 2.94
C CYS A 28 9.36 17.65 4.28
N SER A 29 8.32 16.81 4.28
CA SER A 29 7.76 16.19 5.47
C SER A 29 8.70 15.18 6.15
N PHE A 30 9.76 14.73 5.45
CA PHE A 30 10.71 13.72 5.94
C PHE A 30 11.98 14.33 6.52
N CYS A 31 12.58 15.30 5.83
CA CYS A 31 13.84 15.93 6.23
C CYS A 31 13.70 17.37 6.74
N ALA A 32 12.50 17.96 6.66
CA ALA A 32 12.17 19.34 7.05
C ALA A 32 12.96 20.44 6.30
N LYS A 33 13.66 20.10 5.21
CA LYS A 33 14.32 21.08 4.33
C LYS A 33 13.29 21.82 3.48
N ASN A 34 13.54 23.11 3.24
CA ASN A 34 12.70 23.93 2.35
C ASN A 34 13.08 23.75 0.87
N GLN A 35 12.25 24.27 -0.05
CA GLN A 35 12.51 24.18 -1.51
C GLN A 35 13.84 24.82 -1.97
N THR A 36 14.43 25.75 -1.21
CA THR A 36 15.73 26.34 -1.54
C THR A 36 16.89 25.41 -1.17
N GLN A 37 16.70 24.56 -0.15
CA GLN A 37 17.71 23.64 0.38
C GLN A 37 17.75 22.29 -0.35
N VAL A 38 16.79 22.02 -1.23
CA VAL A 38 16.70 20.76 -2.00
C VAL A 38 16.58 21.05 -3.48
N GLY A 39 17.16 20.20 -4.33
CA GLY A 39 17.11 20.40 -5.79
C GLY A 39 15.69 20.28 -6.36
N LYS A 40 14.87 19.38 -5.82
CA LYS A 40 13.46 19.20 -6.19
C LYS A 40 12.61 18.90 -4.97
N LEU A 41 11.42 19.48 -4.94
CA LEU A 41 10.37 19.23 -3.95
C LEU A 41 9.07 18.89 -4.67
N ILE A 42 8.53 17.71 -4.39
CA ILE A 42 7.37 17.12 -5.03
C ILE A 42 6.16 17.30 -4.11
N ALA A 43 5.09 17.90 -4.61
CA ALA A 43 3.82 18.04 -3.90
C ALA A 43 2.96 16.78 -4.11
N GLY A 44 2.61 16.11 -3.03
CA GLY A 44 1.74 14.95 -2.99
C GLY A 44 0.34 15.28 -2.46
N PRO A 45 -0.66 14.45 -2.78
CA PRO A 45 -2.01 14.59 -2.24
C PRO A 45 -2.07 14.16 -0.76
N PRO A 46 -2.92 14.81 0.07
CA PRO A 46 -3.07 16.25 0.27
C PRO A 46 -2.06 16.78 1.32
N ASN A 47 -1.43 17.93 1.05
CA ASN A 47 -0.49 18.65 1.93
C ASN A 47 0.79 17.89 2.34
N VAL A 48 1.20 16.88 1.58
CA VAL A 48 2.47 16.18 1.81
C VAL A 48 3.49 16.68 0.79
N TYR A 49 4.71 16.92 1.23
CA TYR A 49 5.81 17.30 0.35
C TYR A 49 7.00 16.38 0.58
N ILE A 50 7.63 15.91 -0.50
CA ILE A 50 8.80 15.04 -0.43
C ILE A 50 9.90 15.56 -1.37
N CYS A 51 11.16 15.56 -0.93
CA CYS A 51 12.29 15.95 -1.77
C CYS A 51 12.94 14.74 -2.44
N ASP A 52 13.67 14.99 -3.53
CA ASP A 52 14.38 13.98 -4.34
C ASP A 52 15.26 13.05 -3.48
N GLU A 53 16.11 13.63 -2.63
CA GLU A 53 16.97 12.87 -1.69
C GLU A 53 16.17 11.91 -0.80
N CYS A 54 14.97 12.31 -0.35
CA CYS A 54 14.12 11.46 0.47
C CYS A 54 13.42 10.37 -0.34
N VAL A 55 13.12 10.62 -1.62
CA VAL A 55 12.57 9.61 -2.53
C VAL A 55 13.60 8.50 -2.75
N ASP A 56 14.86 8.85 -3.02
CA ASP A 56 15.93 7.86 -3.24
C ASP A 56 16.15 7.02 -1.98
N LEU A 57 16.28 7.65 -0.81
CA LEU A 57 16.42 6.94 0.45
C LEU A 57 15.22 6.02 0.74
N CYS A 58 14.01 6.46 0.43
CA CYS A 58 12.83 5.61 0.56
C CYS A 58 12.87 4.43 -0.41
N ASN A 59 13.32 4.63 -1.66
CA ASN A 59 13.46 3.56 -2.65
C ASN A 59 14.48 2.51 -2.23
N ASP A 60 15.65 2.91 -1.71
CA ASP A 60 16.67 1.99 -1.16
C ASP A 60 16.10 1.13 -0.02
N ILE A 61 15.38 1.75 0.91
CA ILE A 61 14.76 1.04 2.04
C ILE A 61 13.67 0.07 1.54
N LEU A 62 12.88 0.47 0.54
CA LEU A 62 11.86 -0.39 -0.04
C LEU A 62 12.46 -1.58 -0.77
N GLU A 63 13.53 -1.37 -1.54
CA GLU A 63 14.23 -2.44 -2.25
C GLU A 63 14.87 -3.45 -1.29
N GLU A 64 15.41 -2.99 -0.14
CA GLU A 64 15.94 -3.88 0.90
C GLU A 64 14.83 -4.61 1.69
N ALA A 65 13.65 -3.98 1.85
CA ALA A 65 12.54 -4.53 2.63
C ALA A 65 11.65 -5.52 1.86
N ILE A 66 11.75 -5.60 0.53
CA ILE A 66 10.97 -6.51 -0.31
C ILE A 66 11.83 -7.75 -0.63
N PRO A 67 11.69 -8.88 0.09
CA PRO A 67 12.24 -10.14 -0.41
C PRO A 67 11.58 -10.43 -1.76
N ALA A 68 12.40 -10.54 -2.82
CA ALA A 68 11.98 -10.70 -4.20
C ALA A 68 10.81 -11.70 -4.38
N ALA A 69 9.59 -11.17 -4.39
CA ALA A 69 8.37 -11.87 -4.78
C ALA A 69 7.58 -10.91 -5.68
N HIS A 70 7.83 -11.12 -6.96
CA HIS A 70 7.21 -10.57 -8.16
C HIS A 70 5.75 -10.10 -8.04
N ASP A 71 5.56 -8.83 -8.38
CA ASP A 71 4.57 -8.26 -9.31
C ASP A 71 3.10 -8.00 -8.90
N SER A 72 2.71 -6.75 -9.22
CA SER A 72 1.37 -6.23 -9.55
C SER A 72 0.32 -5.91 -8.46
N GLN A 73 0.30 -4.62 -8.11
CA GLN A 73 -0.80 -3.62 -8.28
C GLN A 73 -2.00 -3.53 -7.29
N VAL A 74 -2.04 -2.33 -6.65
CA VAL A 74 -3.17 -1.39 -6.39
C VAL A 74 -4.42 -1.86 -5.62
N HIS A 75 -4.59 -1.37 -4.38
CA HIS A 75 -5.65 -0.42 -3.96
C HIS A 75 -5.58 -0.10 -2.45
N ALA A 76 -5.98 1.13 -2.12
CA ALA A 76 -5.97 1.75 -0.80
C ALA A 76 -7.11 1.29 0.13
N GLN A 77 -6.85 1.42 1.45
CA GLN A 77 -7.79 1.46 2.59
C GLN A 77 -8.50 0.13 2.93
N GLU A 78 -8.39 -0.46 4.12
CA GLU A 78 -8.77 0.07 5.44
C GLU A 78 -8.12 -0.77 6.57
N LYS A 79 -7.91 -0.15 7.73
CA LYS A 79 -7.47 -0.78 9.00
C LYS A 79 -8.42 -1.95 9.35
N ALA A 80 -8.12 -3.00 10.09
CA ALA A 80 -7.23 -3.22 11.21
C ALA A 80 -7.15 -4.76 11.46
N PRO A 81 -6.60 -5.29 12.57
CA PRO A 81 -5.63 -6.38 12.52
C PRO A 81 -6.24 -7.73 12.97
N LEU A 82 -5.35 -8.69 13.17
CA LEU A 82 -5.49 -9.91 13.98
C LEU A 82 -6.00 -11.15 13.24
N ILE A 83 -5.19 -12.22 13.39
CA ILE A 83 -5.48 -13.65 13.29
C ILE A 83 -5.78 -14.28 11.91
N ALA A 84 -5.08 -15.38 11.67
CA ALA A 84 -5.20 -16.25 10.52
C ALA A 84 -6.66 -16.62 10.20
N SER A 85 -7.11 -16.34 8.98
CA SER A 85 -8.27 -16.98 8.37
C SER A 85 -8.12 -16.92 6.86
N THR A 86 -7.73 -18.06 6.29
CA THR A 86 -7.78 -18.32 4.85
C THR A 86 -9.21 -18.10 4.36
N GLY A 87 -9.52 -16.89 3.89
CA GLY A 87 -10.80 -16.61 3.24
C GLY A 87 -10.94 -17.47 1.98
N LEU A 88 -12.07 -18.15 1.81
CA LEU A 88 -12.41 -18.80 0.56
C LEU A 88 -12.88 -17.73 -0.42
N TYR A 89 -12.31 -17.68 -1.63
CA TYR A 89 -12.72 -16.73 -2.67
C TYR A 89 -13.25 -17.48 -3.87
N CYS A 90 -14.26 -16.90 -4.54
CA CYS A 90 -14.77 -17.47 -5.78
C CYS A 90 -13.71 -17.38 -6.88
N ALA A 91 -13.46 -18.48 -7.59
CA ALA A 91 -12.53 -18.54 -8.72
C ALA A 91 -12.99 -17.71 -9.94
N LEU A 92 -14.27 -17.38 -10.04
CA LEU A 92 -14.84 -16.60 -11.15
C LEU A 92 -14.88 -15.10 -10.86
N CYS A 93 -15.57 -14.71 -9.78
CA CYS A 93 -15.82 -13.30 -9.49
C CYS A 93 -14.90 -12.72 -8.39
N ARG A 94 -14.05 -13.55 -7.78
CA ARG A 94 -13.10 -13.16 -6.72
C ARG A 94 -13.72 -12.64 -5.42
N PHE A 95 -15.06 -12.60 -5.30
CA PHE A 95 -15.72 -12.21 -4.06
C PHE A 95 -15.49 -13.22 -2.92
N PRO A 96 -15.34 -12.75 -1.67
CA PRO A 96 -15.21 -13.62 -0.50
C PRO A 96 -16.49 -14.45 -0.33
N ILE A 97 -16.30 -15.74 -0.10
CA ILE A 97 -17.41 -16.68 0.13
C ILE A 97 -17.64 -16.74 1.63
N GLU A 98 -18.69 -16.08 2.10
CA GLU A 98 -19.17 -16.18 3.48
C GLU A 98 -19.46 -17.66 3.80
N LEU A 99 -18.94 -18.15 4.94
CA LEU A 99 -18.94 -19.55 5.37
C LEU A 99 -20.33 -20.20 5.20
N GLY A 100 -20.49 -21.04 4.16
CA GLY A 100 -21.69 -21.86 3.97
C GLY A 100 -22.22 -21.98 2.54
N ALA A 101 -21.74 -21.17 1.58
CA ALA A 101 -22.32 -21.13 0.23
C ALA A 101 -21.28 -21.21 -0.92
N SER A 102 -20.36 -22.18 -0.84
CA SER A 102 -19.45 -22.50 -1.96
C SER A 102 -19.55 -23.94 -2.41
N ILE A 103 -19.39 -24.12 -3.72
CA ILE A 103 -19.13 -25.44 -4.30
C ILE A 103 -17.63 -25.55 -4.56
N ILE A 104 -17.05 -26.66 -4.10
CA ILE A 104 -15.64 -27.00 -4.31
C ILE A 104 -15.53 -27.78 -5.61
N VAL A 105 -14.77 -27.26 -6.55
CA VAL A 105 -14.32 -28.03 -7.71
C VAL A 105 -12.89 -28.49 -7.41
N PRO A 106 -12.65 -29.82 -7.32
CA PRO A 106 -11.32 -30.33 -7.07
C PRO A 106 -10.35 -29.81 -8.13
N ASP A 107 -9.18 -29.35 -7.69
CA ASP A 107 -8.12 -28.74 -8.51
C ASP A 107 -8.44 -27.35 -9.12
N ARG A 108 -9.71 -26.93 -9.17
CA ARG A 108 -10.13 -25.64 -9.79
C ARG A 108 -10.58 -24.57 -8.81
N GLY A 109 -10.76 -24.92 -7.53
CA GLY A 109 -11.09 -23.97 -6.47
C GLY A 109 -12.58 -23.90 -6.16
N HIS A 110 -13.03 -22.75 -5.65
CA HIS A 110 -14.37 -22.60 -5.08
C HIS A 110 -15.21 -21.67 -5.96
N LEU A 111 -16.49 -21.98 -6.13
CA LEU A 111 -17.45 -21.15 -6.85
C LEU A 111 -18.53 -20.67 -5.89
N CYS A 112 -18.86 -19.37 -5.92
CA CYS A 112 -20.03 -18.85 -5.21
C CYS A 112 -21.31 -19.27 -5.95
N LEU A 113 -22.44 -19.31 -5.24
CA LEU A 113 -23.73 -19.71 -5.82
C LEU A 113 -24.12 -18.86 -7.04
N THR A 114 -23.81 -17.55 -7.04
CA THR A 114 -24.09 -16.67 -8.17
C THR A 114 -23.31 -17.05 -9.42
N CYS A 115 -22.02 -17.36 -9.28
CA CYS A 115 -21.20 -17.77 -10.42
C CYS A 115 -21.51 -19.19 -10.87
N LEU A 116 -21.86 -20.08 -9.94
CA LEU A 116 -22.34 -21.41 -10.27
C LEU A 116 -23.62 -21.35 -11.11
N ASP A 117 -24.59 -20.53 -10.71
CA ASP A 117 -25.85 -20.36 -11.44
C ASP A 117 -25.60 -19.78 -12.84
N ALA A 118 -24.69 -18.80 -12.96
CA ALA A 118 -24.27 -18.26 -14.24
C ALA A 118 -23.58 -19.31 -15.14
N ILE A 119 -22.69 -20.15 -14.59
CA ILE A 119 -22.05 -21.23 -15.35
C ILE A 119 -23.08 -22.25 -15.81
N ARG A 120 -24.01 -22.63 -14.93
CA ARG A 120 -25.08 -23.58 -15.25
C ARG A 120 -25.98 -23.05 -16.36
N ALA A 121 -26.37 -21.79 -16.28
CA ALA A 121 -27.14 -21.13 -17.32
C ALA A 121 -26.41 -21.15 -18.67
N VAL A 122 -25.09 -20.88 -18.71
CA VAL A 122 -24.31 -21.00 -19.95
C VAL A 122 -24.23 -22.45 -20.43
N ALA A 123 -24.01 -23.42 -19.54
CA ALA A 123 -23.95 -24.83 -19.92
C ALA A 123 -25.27 -25.33 -20.55
N GLU A 124 -26.42 -24.97 -19.97
CA GLU A 124 -27.74 -25.35 -20.47
C GLU A 124 -28.06 -24.73 -21.85
N ASN A 125 -27.42 -23.61 -22.22
CA ASN A 125 -27.56 -23.00 -23.55
C ASN A 125 -26.61 -23.59 -24.61
N ASN A 126 -25.59 -24.36 -24.22
CA ASN A 126 -24.61 -24.95 -25.16
C ASN A 126 -24.96 -26.39 -25.59
N ASP A 127 -25.98 -27.02 -25.00
CA ASP A 127 -26.46 -28.38 -25.35
C ASP A 127 -27.58 -28.38 -26.43
N THR A 128 -27.86 -27.25 -27.07
CA THR A 128 -28.83 -27.19 -28.18
C THR A 128 -28.12 -27.29 -29.53
N GLU A 129 -27.83 -28.53 -29.94
CA GLU A 129 -27.77 -28.92 -31.36
C GLU A 129 -28.48 -30.27 -31.56
#